data_AF-A0A0W8E212-F1
#
_entry.id   AF-A0A0W8E212-F1
#
_cell.length_a   1.000
_cell.length_b   1.000
_cell.length_c   1.000
_cell.angle_alpha   90.00
_cell.angle_beta   90.00
_cell.angle_gamma   90.00
#
_symmetry.space_group_name_H-M   'P 1'
#
loop_
_entity.id
_entity.type
_entity.pdbx_description
1 polymer ?
#
loop_
_entity_poly.entity_id
_entity_poly.type
_entity_poly.pdbx_seq_one_letter_code
_entity_poly.pdbx_strand_id
1 'polypeptide(L)' 'MKSEGSPKCSTGDLVTVKNMSRTDKFCIIAIKCNEDGEPIAVLKALFNNTFIIEKPISELNSLLIKGNL' A
#
# COMPACT_ATOMS: atom_id res chain seq x y z
N MET A 1 -12.60 -5.12 24.07
CA MET A 1 -13.07 -4.77 22.71
C MET A 1 -11.95 -4.02 22.02
N LYS A 2 -11.10 -4.71 21.25
CA LYS A 2 -10.13 -4.05 20.35
C LYS A 2 -10.85 -3.89 19.02
N SER A 3 -11.31 -2.68 18.72
CA SER A 3 -11.72 -2.33 17.37
C SER A 3 -10.42 -2.17 16.57
N GLU A 4 -9.91 -3.27 16.03
CA GLU A 4 -8.86 -3.20 15.01
C GLU A 4 -9.47 -2.50 13.79
N GLY A 5 -9.02 -1.27 13.56
CA GLY A 5 -9.37 -0.53 12.36
C GLY A 5 -8.97 -1.36 11.15
N SER A 6 -9.92 -1.59 10.25
CA SER A 6 -9.68 -2.18 8.93
C SER A 6 -8.39 -1.64 8.30
N PRO A 7 -7.57 -2.46 7.63
CA PRO A 7 -6.35 -1.98 6.99
C PRO A 7 -6.70 -0.80 6.09
N LYS A 8 -6.02 0.34 6.29
CA LYS A 8 -6.28 1.60 5.57
C LYS A 8 -6.05 1.49 4.05
N CYS A 9 -5.49 0.37 3.59
CA CYS A 9 -5.25 0.08 2.20
C CYS A 9 -5.63 -1.39 1.92
N SER A 10 -6.22 -1.64 0.75
CA SER A 10 -6.60 -2.97 0.25
C SER A 10 -5.86 -3.29 -1.05
N THR A 11 -5.83 -4.57 -1.44
CA THR A 11 -5.39 -4.95 -2.80
C THR A 11 -6.18 -4.19 -3.85
N GLY A 12 -5.50 -3.65 -4.85
CA GLY A 12 -6.06 -2.77 -5.87
C GLY A 12 -5.90 -1.28 -5.57
N ASP A 13 -5.64 -0.90 -4.32
CA ASP A 13 -5.49 0.52 -3.96
C ASP A 13 -4.24 1.12 -4.59
N LEU A 14 -4.39 2.37 -5.04
CA LEU A 14 -3.30 3.22 -5.48
C LEU A 14 -2.65 3.88 -4.26
N VAL A 15 -1.34 3.76 -4.11
CA VAL A 15 -0.60 4.25 -2.93
C VAL A 15 0.72 4.92 -3.31
N THR A 16 1.26 5.68 -2.37
CA THR A 16 2.65 6.16 -2.35
C THR A 16 3.34 5.69 -1.06
N VAL A 17 4.66 5.65 -1.05
CA VAL A 17 5.46 5.27 0.13
C VAL A 17 6.04 6.54 0.76
N LYS A 18 5.88 6.72 2.08
CA LYS A 18 6.22 7.97 2.80
C LYS A 18 7.63 8.52 2.55
N ASN A 19 8.62 7.63 2.38
CA ASN A 19 10.04 7.99 2.21
C ASN A 19 10.59 7.71 0.81
N MET A 20 9.72 7.55 -0.19
CA MET A 20 10.11 7.34 -1.58
C MET A 20 9.76 8.58 -2.43
N SER A 21 10.30 8.67 -3.65
CA SER A 21 9.96 9.80 -4.53
C SER A 21 8.45 9.90 -4.71
N ARG A 22 7.89 11.12 -4.58
CA ARG A 22 6.44 11.35 -4.75
C ARG A 22 5.94 11.06 -6.17
N THR A 23 6.85 10.94 -7.13
CA THR A 23 6.54 10.54 -8.51
C THR A 23 6.24 9.05 -8.61
N ASP A 24 6.78 8.23 -7.71
CA ASP A 24 6.60 6.79 -7.73
C ASP A 24 5.24 6.43 -7.12
N LYS A 25 4.33 6.00 -8.00
CA LYS A 25 3.00 5.52 -7.63
C LYS A 25 2.97 4.01 -7.77
N PHE A 26 2.26 3.38 -6.85
CA PHE A 26 2.17 1.94 -6.77
C PHE A 26 0.72 1.49 -6.68
N CYS A 27 0.42 0.32 -7.21
CA CYS A 27 -0.78 -0.41 -6.82
C CYS A 27 -0.42 -1.54 -5.85
N ILE A 28 -1.27 -1.78 -4.85
CA ILE A 28 -1.15 -2.96 -3.99
C ILE A 28 -1.63 -4.17 -4.80
N ILE A 29 -0.76 -5.16 -5.00
CA ILE A 29 -1.11 -6.41 -5.71
C ILE A 29 -1.34 -7.59 -4.76
N ALA A 30 -0.81 -7.52 -3.53
CA ALA A 30 -1.08 -8.48 -2.47
C ALA A 30 -0.78 -7.86 -1.10
N ILE A 31 -1.36 -8.45 -0.05
CA ILE A 31 -1.04 -8.16 1.35
C ILE A 31 -0.72 -9.50 2.02
N LYS A 32 0.41 -9.58 2.71
CA LYS A 32 0.86 -10.75 3.49
C LYS A 32 1.24 -10.33 4.90
N CYS A 33 1.45 -11.27 5.80
CA CYS A 33 2.02 -10.99 7.13
C CYS A 33 3.50 -11.40 7.15
N ASN A 34 4.34 -10.65 7.86
CA ASN A 34 5.71 -11.08 8.18
C ASN A 34 5.71 -12.10 9.34
N GLU A 35 6.90 -12.52 9.77
CA GLU A 35 7.09 -13.50 10.85
C GLU A 35 6.54 -12.99 12.21
N ASP A 36 6.54 -11.67 12.42
CA ASP A 36 5.97 -11.00 13.59
C ASP A 36 4.44 -10.79 13.51
N GLY A 37 3.81 -11.20 12.40
CA GLY A 37 2.37 -11.04 12.15
C GLY A 37 1.97 -9.64 11.66
N GLU A 38 2.93 -8.77 11.35
CA GLU A 38 2.66 -7.43 10.82
C GLU A 38 2.32 -7.46 9.32
N PRO A 39 1.33 -6.67 8.87
CA PRO A 39 0.91 -6.68 7.48
C PRO A 39 1.88 -5.91 6.57
N ILE A 40 2.38 -6.61 5.56
CA ILE A 40 3.27 -6.14 4.50
C ILE A 40 2.49 -6.12 3.17
N ALA A 41 2.49 -4.98 2.50
CA ALA A 41 1.94 -4.86 1.15
C ALA A 41 3.01 -5.16 0.10
N VAL A 42 2.63 -5.92 -0.91
CA VAL A 42 3.39 -6.12 -2.15
C VAL A 42 2.91 -5.08 -3.15
N LEU A 43 3.83 -4.23 -3.58
CA LEU A 43 3.56 -3.06 -4.41
C LEU A 43 4.15 -3.24 -5.79
N LYS A 44 3.34 -3.03 -6.83
CA LYS A 44 3.82 -2.94 -8.21
C LYS A 44 3.93 -1.48 -8.62
N ALA A 45 5.09 -1.09 -9.14
CA ALA A 45 5.28 0.26 -9.67
C ALA A 45 4.42 0.50 -10.93
N LEU A 46 3.97 1.74 -11.08
CA LEU A 46 3.18 2.22 -12.22
C LEU A 46 4.02 3.08 -13.18
N PHE A 47 3.43 3.45 -14.33
CA PHE A 47 3.99 4.41 -15.30
C PHE A 47 5.42 4.09 -15.78
N ASN A 48 5.56 2.98 -16.50
CA ASN A 48 6.81 2.49 -17.11
C ASN A 48 7.85 1.88 -16.16
N ASN A 49 7.57 1.85 -14.86
CA ASN A 49 8.41 1.15 -13.90
C ASN A 49 7.97 -0.32 -13.79
N THR A 50 8.92 -1.26 -13.80
CA THR A 50 8.66 -2.71 -13.85
C THR A 50 8.98 -3.45 -12.55
N PHE A 51 9.34 -2.73 -11.49
CA PHE A 51 9.78 -3.34 -10.25
C PHE A 51 8.62 -3.57 -9.27
N ILE A 52 8.85 -4.54 -8.38
CA ILE A 52 7.96 -4.90 -7.27
C ILE A 52 8.75 -4.69 -5.98
N ILE A 53 8.14 -4.04 -4.99
CA ILE A 53 8.71 -3.87 -3.66
C ILE A 53 7.73 -4.30 -2.59
N GLU A 54 8.26 -4.61 -1.41
CA GLU A 54 7.49 -4.94 -0.23
C GLU A 54 7.66 -3.85 0.82
N LYS A 55 6.56 -3.37 1.39
CA LYS A 55 6.57 -2.33 2.41
C LYS A 55 5.51 -2.55 3.47
N PRO A 56 5.78 -2.22 4.75
CA PRO A 56 4.76 -2.22 5.78
C PRO A 56 3.57 -1.34 5.37
N ILE A 57 2.34 -1.78 5.65
CA ILE A 57 1.14 -0.95 5.37
C ILE A 57 1.23 0.42 6.08
N SER A 58 1.91 0.47 7.23
CA SER A 58 2.15 1.70 7.99
C SER A 58 3.00 2.75 7.25
N GLU A 59 3.77 2.34 6.24
CA GLU A 59 4.58 3.23 5.38
C GLU A 59 3.81 3.75 4.16
N LEU A 60 2.58 3.29 3.93
CA LEU A 60 1.78 3.65 2.76
C LEU A 60 0.91 4.86 3.02
N ASN A 61 0.77 5.70 1.99
CA ASN A 61 -0.27 6.72 1.91
C ASN A 61 -1.21 6.35 0.75
N SER A 62 -2.48 6.11 1.06
CA SER A 62 -3.49 5.87 0.03
C SER A 62 -3.74 7.14 -0.79
N LEU A 63 -3.77 6.98 -2.10
CA LEU A 63 -4.12 8.02 -3.07
C LEU A 63 -5.60 7.96 -3.46
N LEU A 64 -6.40 7.08 -2.83
CA LEU A 64 -7.84 7.11 -3.00
C LEU A 64 -8.38 8.45 -2.48
N ILE A 65 -8.65 9.35 -3.42
CA ILE A 65 -9.62 10.41 -3.24
C ILE A 65 -10.92 9.69 -2.89
N LYS A 66 -11.55 10.03 -1.76
CA LYS A 66 -12.93 9.62 -1.48
C LYS A 66 -13.78 10.14 -2.64
N GLY A 67 -13.93 9.36 -3.68
CA GLY A 67 -14.82 9.65 -4.78
C GLY A 67 -16.22 9.63 -4.21
N ASN A 68 -16.81 10.80 -4.00
CA ASN A 68 -18.25 10.92 -4.17
C ASN A 68 -18.48 10.77 -5.67
N LEU A 69 -18.66 9.53 -6.12
CA LEU A 69 -19.35 9.26 -7.39
C LEU A 69 -20.85 9.30 -7.13
#